data_AF-K1RNE7-F1
#
_entry.id   AF-K1RNE7-F1
#
_cell.length_a   1.000
_cell.length_b   1.000
_cell.length_c   1.000
_cell.angle_alpha   90.00
_cell.angle_beta   90.00
_cell.angle_gamma   90.00
#
_symmetry.space_group_name_H-M   'P 1'
#
loop_
_entity.id
_entity.type
_entity.pdbx_description
1 polymer ?
#
loop_
_entity_poly.entity_id
_entity_poly.type
_entity_poly.pdbx_seq_one_letter_code
_entity_poly.pdbx_strand_id
1 'polypeptide(L)'
;MPQKKVLKLKPKTKIICKILAIIIIALAVFLGYYLHSRNELKKAGYSDVAISNILKKFKKSYALDNPDNKTLNKAFESSAYKEENLEYYKHIKYQNQKNIIQNINKLIKKKYSTRDISIILAHGNDKSVSDFAKRAKVKYLEEFYSYDFAKLENYDRYVKYMDEVGDDEETTVIKVNLDLDKSPYQDAIKVTDKTKLVLANKHHYLGKEYIPNNLTSIPQKYTIDGDDNTKGTKEAVDAAIKMIEAAKKEGLNLLVNSGYRSYTDQEETYNTYLSLYGESYVERFVVKAGYSEHQTGYAFDFASGNSNIFQNSQEYQWMIKNSYKYGFCYRFLRSKEEITEIRHEAWHFRYVGTKAAKIMDKEELSLEEYYAKYVEK
;
A
#
# COMPACT_ATOMS: atom_id res chain seq x y z
N MET A 1 84.44 -22.15 -31.30
CA MET A 1 83.15 -21.85 -30.63
C MET A 1 83.06 -20.34 -30.43
N PRO A 2 81.98 -19.66 -30.86
CA PRO A 2 81.91 -18.21 -30.83
C PRO A 2 81.80 -17.68 -29.39
N GLN A 3 82.63 -16.69 -29.04
CA GLN A 3 82.57 -15.98 -27.75
C GLN A 3 81.22 -15.25 -27.63
N LYS A 4 80.39 -15.66 -26.66
CA LYS A 4 79.22 -14.89 -26.22
C LYS A 4 79.69 -13.52 -25.74
N LYS A 5 79.47 -12.48 -26.54
CA LYS A 5 79.61 -11.08 -26.10
C LYS A 5 78.61 -10.83 -24.97
N VAL A 6 79.08 -10.84 -23.73
CA VAL A 6 78.27 -10.44 -22.57
C VAL A 6 78.16 -8.92 -22.60
N LEU A 7 77.00 -8.41 -23.01
CA LEU A 7 76.66 -6.99 -22.93
C LEU A 7 76.78 -6.51 -21.48
N LYS A 8 77.85 -5.79 -21.15
CA LYS A 8 78.01 -5.11 -19.85
C LYS A 8 77.26 -3.78 -19.88
N LEU A 9 76.16 -3.71 -19.16
CA LEU A 9 75.41 -2.47 -18.92
C LEU A 9 76.31 -1.41 -18.29
N LYS A 10 76.28 -0.18 -18.82
CA LYS A 10 76.97 0.98 -18.24
C LYS A 10 76.49 1.19 -16.79
N PRO A 11 77.34 1.71 -15.87
CA PRO A 11 76.99 1.86 -14.45
C PRO A 11 75.66 2.59 -14.20
N LYS A 12 75.41 3.67 -14.95
CA LYS A 12 74.14 4.42 -14.91
C LYS A 12 72.93 3.56 -15.31
N THR A 13 73.08 2.68 -16.30
CA THR A 13 72.02 1.79 -16.77
C THR A 13 71.69 0.70 -15.76
N LYS A 14 72.69 0.17 -15.02
CA LYS A 14 72.44 -0.77 -13.91
C LYS A 14 71.62 -0.15 -12.77
N ILE A 15 71.86 1.12 -12.46
CA ILE A 15 71.11 1.85 -11.43
C ILE A 15 69.64 2.04 -11.88
N ILE A 16 69.42 2.46 -13.12
CA ILE A 16 68.08 2.61 -13.71
C ILE A 16 67.32 1.28 -13.70
N CYS A 17 67.95 0.17 -14.11
CA CYS A 17 67.31 -1.16 -14.07
C CYS A 17 66.92 -1.60 -12.65
N LYS A 18 67.73 -1.29 -11.63
CA LYS A 18 67.40 -1.58 -10.23
C LYS A 18 66.19 -0.77 -9.75
N ILE A 19 66.13 0.52 -10.08
CA ILE A 19 65.00 1.39 -9.74
C ILE A 19 63.72 0.88 -10.41
N LEU A 20 63.78 0.55 -11.71
CA LEU A 20 62.64 -0.03 -12.44
C LEU A 20 62.17 -1.35 -11.83
N ALA A 21 63.08 -2.24 -11.44
CA ALA A 21 62.73 -3.50 -10.78
C ALA A 21 62.01 -3.26 -9.44
N ILE A 22 62.47 -2.31 -8.63
CA ILE A 22 61.82 -1.94 -7.36
C ILE A 22 60.41 -1.39 -7.62
N ILE A 23 60.24 -0.51 -8.61
CA ILE A 23 58.93 0.05 -8.98
C ILE A 23 57.98 -1.07 -9.42
N ILE A 24 58.43 -2.02 -10.24
CA ILE A 24 57.61 -3.16 -10.69
C ILE A 24 57.16 -4.01 -9.50
N ILE A 25 58.07 -4.32 -8.56
CA ILE A 25 57.73 -5.10 -7.36
C ILE A 25 56.70 -4.34 -6.52
N ALA A 26 56.90 -3.04 -6.30
CA ALA A 26 55.96 -2.21 -5.55
C ALA A 26 54.57 -2.17 -6.22
N LEU A 27 54.51 -2.03 -7.55
CA LEU A 27 53.26 -2.08 -8.31
C LEU A 27 52.58 -3.45 -8.23
N ALA A 28 53.34 -4.55 -8.28
CA ALA A 28 52.79 -5.90 -8.15
C ALA A 28 52.21 -6.16 -6.75
N VAL A 29 52.91 -5.73 -5.69
CA VAL A 29 52.42 -5.80 -4.31
C VAL A 29 51.17 -4.95 -4.14
N PHE A 30 51.18 -3.72 -4.67
CA PHE A 30 50.02 -2.83 -4.65
C PHE A 30 48.81 -3.43 -5.38
N LEU A 31 49.03 -4.00 -6.57
CA LEU A 31 47.99 -4.66 -7.35
C LEU A 31 47.44 -5.89 -6.62
N GLY A 32 48.30 -6.71 -6.01
CA GLY A 32 47.91 -7.85 -5.19
C GLY A 32 47.05 -7.44 -4.00
N TYR A 33 47.49 -6.42 -3.24
CA TYR A 33 46.71 -5.84 -2.14
C TYR A 33 45.38 -5.28 -2.61
N TYR A 34 45.36 -4.57 -3.75
CA TYR A 34 44.16 -4.00 -4.34
C TYR A 34 43.15 -5.09 -4.73
N LEU A 35 43.58 -6.12 -5.47
CA LEU A 35 42.72 -7.23 -5.88
C LEU A 35 42.19 -8.02 -4.68
N HIS A 36 43.04 -8.28 -3.69
CA HIS A 36 42.64 -8.92 -2.44
C HIS A 36 41.57 -8.10 -1.71
N SER A 37 41.82 -6.80 -1.53
CA SER A 37 40.88 -5.90 -0.86
C SER A 37 39.55 -5.76 -1.60
N ARG A 38 39.58 -5.75 -2.94
CA ARG A 38 38.35 -5.79 -3.75
C ARG A 38 37.56 -7.07 -3.49
N ASN A 39 38.22 -8.23 -3.46
CA ASN A 39 37.56 -9.51 -3.23
C ASN A 39 36.90 -9.57 -1.85
N GLU A 40 37.57 -9.10 -0.81
CA GLU A 40 37.00 -9.01 0.54
C GLU A 40 35.76 -8.11 0.58
N LEU A 41 35.82 -6.91 -0.02
CA LEU A 41 34.69 -5.99 -0.05
C LEU A 41 33.52 -6.51 -0.90
N LYS A 42 33.79 -7.24 -2.00
CA LYS A 42 32.75 -7.93 -2.78
C LYS A 42 32.03 -8.97 -1.92
N LYS A 43 32.79 -9.76 -1.15
CA LYS A 43 32.21 -10.74 -0.22
C LYS A 43 31.40 -10.10 0.90
N ALA A 44 31.77 -8.89 1.32
CA ALA A 44 31.03 -8.08 2.29
C ALA A 44 29.81 -7.34 1.68
N GLY A 45 29.42 -7.63 0.43
CA GLY A 45 28.17 -7.13 -0.16
C GLY A 45 28.25 -5.76 -0.85
N TYR A 46 29.46 -5.22 -1.07
CA TYR A 46 29.63 -3.92 -1.73
C TYR A 46 29.73 -4.03 -3.26
N SER A 47 29.13 -3.06 -3.97
CA SER A 47 29.18 -2.97 -5.43
C SER A 47 30.55 -2.53 -5.94
N ASP A 48 30.86 -2.81 -7.21
CA ASP A 48 32.14 -2.41 -7.79
C ASP A 48 32.40 -0.89 -7.75
N VAL A 49 31.33 -0.09 -7.88
CA VAL A 49 31.39 1.37 -7.77
C VAL A 49 31.70 1.78 -6.33
N ALA A 50 30.97 1.22 -5.35
CA ALA A 50 31.22 1.46 -3.94
C ALA A 50 32.65 1.06 -3.55
N ILE A 51 33.11 -0.13 -3.95
CA ILE A 51 34.45 -0.65 -3.68
C ILE A 51 35.54 0.29 -4.17
N SER A 52 35.42 0.80 -5.39
CA SER A 52 36.37 1.78 -5.95
C SER A 52 36.47 3.01 -5.05
N ASN A 53 35.34 3.52 -4.58
CA ASN A 53 35.28 4.71 -3.73
C ASN A 53 35.73 4.42 -2.29
N ILE A 54 35.42 3.25 -1.73
CA ILE A 54 35.88 2.79 -0.41
C ILE A 54 37.40 2.75 -0.36
N LEU A 55 38.04 2.12 -1.36
CA LEU A 55 39.48 1.98 -1.41
C LEU A 55 40.17 3.34 -1.60
N LYS A 56 39.64 4.19 -2.49
CA LYS A 56 40.14 5.57 -2.67
C LYS A 56 40.06 6.42 -1.41
N LYS A 57 39.05 6.18 -0.56
CA LYS A 57 38.84 6.89 0.71
C LYS A 57 39.51 6.21 1.91
N PHE A 58 40.25 5.12 1.71
CA PHE A 58 40.87 4.33 2.78
C PHE A 58 39.87 3.79 3.82
N LYS A 59 38.63 3.48 3.40
CA LYS A 59 37.53 3.01 4.28
C LYS A 59 37.34 1.49 4.28
N LYS A 60 38.37 0.74 3.87
CA LYS A 60 38.29 -0.72 3.77
C LYS A 60 37.86 -1.37 5.09
N SER A 61 38.60 -1.15 6.18
CA SER A 61 38.29 -1.76 7.49
C SER A 61 36.86 -1.45 7.91
N TYR A 62 36.50 -0.17 7.84
CA TYR A 62 35.16 0.29 8.19
C TYR A 62 34.04 -0.42 7.39
N ALA A 63 34.23 -0.56 6.08
CA ALA A 63 33.26 -1.26 5.24
C ALA A 63 33.19 -2.76 5.57
N LEU A 64 34.32 -3.40 5.87
CA LEU A 64 34.36 -4.81 6.29
C LEU A 64 33.74 -5.05 7.66
N ASP A 65 33.82 -4.07 8.57
CA ASP A 65 33.14 -4.11 9.88
C ASP A 65 31.62 -3.92 9.76
N ASN A 66 31.14 -3.50 8.58
CA ASN A 66 29.72 -3.28 8.28
C ASN A 66 29.31 -4.03 6.99
N PRO A 67 29.37 -5.37 6.97
CA PRO A 67 29.02 -6.15 5.79
C PRO A 67 27.52 -6.02 5.47
N ASP A 68 27.16 -6.20 4.20
CA ASP A 68 25.80 -6.20 3.66
C ASP A 68 24.98 -4.92 3.95
N ASN A 69 25.65 -3.82 4.30
CA ASN A 69 24.98 -2.56 4.59
C ASN A 69 24.62 -1.80 3.31
N LYS A 70 23.36 -1.97 2.87
CA LYS A 70 22.86 -1.37 1.61
C LYS A 70 22.88 0.16 1.59
N THR A 71 22.59 0.82 2.71
CA THR A 71 22.62 2.29 2.79
C THR A 71 24.05 2.80 2.67
N LEU A 72 24.99 2.16 3.37
CA LEU A 72 26.41 2.49 3.30
C LEU A 72 27.00 2.20 1.92
N ASN A 73 26.65 1.06 1.31
CA ASN A 73 26.98 0.78 -0.09
C ASN A 73 26.49 1.91 -1.00
N LYS A 74 25.22 2.31 -0.85
CA LYS A 74 24.65 3.38 -1.67
C LYS A 74 25.30 4.74 -1.40
N ALA A 75 25.72 5.01 -0.17
CA ALA A 75 26.48 6.20 0.19
C ALA A 75 27.80 6.23 -0.56
N PHE A 76 28.57 5.14 -0.56
CA PHE A 76 29.83 5.06 -1.29
C PHE A 76 29.69 5.14 -2.81
N GLU A 77 28.54 4.75 -3.39
CA GLU A 77 28.24 4.96 -4.81
C GLU A 77 27.91 6.41 -5.16
N SER A 78 27.38 7.17 -4.19
CA SER A 78 26.74 8.45 -4.44
C SER A 78 27.75 9.59 -4.52
N SER A 79 27.59 10.47 -5.51
CA SER A 79 28.29 11.76 -5.56
C SER A 79 27.90 12.70 -4.41
N ALA A 80 26.78 12.43 -3.74
CA ALA A 80 26.33 13.16 -2.56
C ALA A 80 26.92 12.63 -1.24
N TYR A 81 27.84 11.67 -1.28
CA TYR A 81 28.52 11.17 -0.08
C TYR A 81 29.10 12.31 0.77
N LYS A 82 28.90 12.23 2.09
CA LYS A 82 29.49 13.14 3.07
C LYS A 82 30.20 12.35 4.15
N GLU A 83 31.48 12.67 4.36
CA GLU A 83 32.34 11.96 5.31
C GLU A 83 31.84 12.14 6.75
N GLU A 84 31.39 13.35 7.09
CA GLU A 84 30.82 13.68 8.39
C GLU A 84 29.54 12.91 8.74
N ASN A 85 28.88 12.31 7.73
CA ASN A 85 27.64 11.55 7.88
C ASN A 85 27.86 10.02 7.87
N LEU A 86 29.10 9.55 7.78
CA LEU A 86 29.43 8.13 7.65
C LEU A 86 28.78 7.26 8.73
N GLU A 87 28.84 7.72 9.99
CA GLU A 87 28.25 7.04 11.15
C GLU A 87 26.71 7.00 11.13
N TYR A 88 26.06 7.91 10.41
CA TYR A 88 24.61 7.88 10.25
C TYR A 88 24.19 6.88 9.19
N TYR A 89 24.90 6.83 8.05
CA TYR A 89 24.55 5.95 6.93
C TYR A 89 24.45 4.48 7.37
N LYS A 90 25.35 4.03 8.25
CA LYS A 90 25.35 2.63 8.71
C LYS A 90 24.08 2.23 9.48
N HIS A 91 23.43 3.18 10.15
CA HIS A 91 22.29 2.93 11.05
C HIS A 91 20.93 3.23 10.41
N ILE A 92 20.90 3.69 9.16
CA ILE A 92 19.67 4.01 8.44
C ILE A 92 19.24 2.80 7.62
N LYS A 93 18.00 2.34 7.82
CA LYS A 93 17.43 1.26 7.02
C LYS A 93 17.28 1.69 5.56
N TYR A 94 17.78 0.85 4.67
CA TYR A 94 17.79 1.13 3.24
C TYR A 94 16.39 1.03 2.63
N GLN A 95 16.07 1.97 1.75
CA GLN A 95 14.92 1.92 0.86
C GLN A 95 15.36 2.22 -0.57
N ASN A 96 14.79 1.54 -1.56
CA ASN A 96 15.20 1.73 -2.94
C ASN A 96 14.64 3.04 -3.51
N GLN A 97 15.38 4.13 -3.31
CA GLN A 97 14.99 5.47 -3.73
C GLN A 97 16.12 6.16 -4.51
N LYS A 98 15.77 6.88 -5.57
CA LYS A 98 16.72 7.51 -6.51
C LYS A 98 17.66 8.49 -5.83
N ASN A 99 17.13 9.33 -4.94
CA ASN A 99 17.87 10.42 -4.28
C ASN A 99 18.16 10.13 -2.79
N ILE A 100 18.17 8.86 -2.38
CA ILE A 100 18.23 8.46 -0.97
C ILE A 100 19.34 9.18 -0.18
N ILE A 101 20.59 9.18 -0.67
CA ILE A 101 21.73 9.78 0.04
C ILE A 101 21.61 11.31 0.15
N GLN A 102 21.11 11.97 -0.90
CA GLN A 102 20.86 13.40 -0.85
C GLN A 102 19.79 13.75 0.19
N ASN A 103 18.72 12.96 0.26
CA ASN A 103 17.63 13.16 1.21
C ASN A 103 18.08 12.86 2.64
N ILE A 104 18.80 11.76 2.88
CA ILE A 104 19.43 11.44 4.18
C ILE A 104 20.28 12.63 4.66
N ASN A 105 21.15 13.17 3.81
CA ASN A 105 22.01 14.28 4.19
C ASN A 105 21.24 15.54 4.59
N LYS A 106 20.14 15.85 3.89
CA LYS A 106 19.26 16.97 4.24
C LYS A 106 18.58 16.74 5.59
N LEU A 107 18.15 15.51 5.86
CA LEU A 107 17.48 15.15 7.12
C LEU A 107 18.46 15.16 8.30
N ILE A 108 19.67 14.63 8.14
CA ILE A 108 20.74 14.72 9.17
C ILE A 108 21.04 16.18 9.50
N LYS A 109 21.19 17.04 8.48
CA LYS A 109 21.42 18.49 8.69
C LYS A 109 20.30 19.14 9.51
N LYS A 110 19.07 18.62 9.41
CA LYS A 110 17.89 19.06 10.16
C LYS A 110 17.75 18.37 11.51
N LYS A 111 18.75 17.60 11.96
CA LYS A 111 18.81 16.91 13.25
C LYS A 111 17.72 15.83 13.41
N TYR A 112 17.33 15.17 12.31
CA TYR A 112 16.56 13.93 12.41
C TYR A 112 17.44 12.79 12.89
N SER A 113 16.88 11.91 13.73
CA SER A 113 17.58 10.70 14.17
C SER A 113 17.69 9.69 13.01
N THR A 114 18.60 8.72 13.10
CA THR A 114 18.69 7.64 12.09
C THR A 114 17.43 6.79 12.04
N ARG A 115 16.71 6.69 13.16
CA ARG A 115 15.40 6.04 13.28
C ARG A 115 14.32 6.84 12.53
N ASP A 116 14.20 8.14 12.78
CA ASP A 116 13.26 9.02 12.08
C ASP A 116 13.50 8.98 10.56
N ILE A 117 14.77 9.02 10.14
CA ILE A 117 15.12 8.94 8.73
C ILE A 117 14.68 7.60 8.14
N SER A 118 14.89 6.49 8.86
CA SER A 118 14.44 5.17 8.41
C SER A 118 12.92 5.10 8.27
N ILE A 119 12.19 5.74 9.19
CA ILE A 119 10.72 5.86 9.15
C ILE A 119 10.27 6.65 7.92
N ILE A 120 10.84 7.85 7.71
CA ILE A 120 10.54 8.71 6.56
C ILE A 120 10.79 7.96 5.26
N LEU A 121 11.92 7.26 5.15
CA LEU A 121 12.24 6.49 3.96
C LEU A 121 11.25 5.33 3.74
N ALA A 122 10.83 4.64 4.79
CA ALA A 122 9.96 3.46 4.70
C ALA A 122 8.53 3.79 4.26
N HIS A 123 8.00 4.96 4.62
CA HIS A 123 6.61 5.35 4.35
C HIS A 123 6.44 6.33 3.19
N GLY A 124 7.52 6.62 2.46
CA GLY A 124 7.50 7.57 1.35
C GLY A 124 8.10 7.00 0.07
N ASN A 125 7.63 7.54 -1.05
CA ASN A 125 8.21 7.29 -2.37
C ASN A 125 9.28 8.35 -2.71
N ASP A 126 9.92 8.22 -3.87
CA ASP A 126 10.95 9.15 -4.34
C ASP A 126 10.54 10.62 -4.25
N LYS A 127 9.28 10.92 -4.61
CA LYS A 127 8.74 12.27 -4.61
C LYS A 127 8.43 12.71 -3.18
N SER A 128 7.64 11.94 -2.42
CA SER A 128 7.18 12.35 -1.08
C SER A 128 8.35 12.49 -0.11
N VAL A 129 9.36 11.60 -0.15
CA VAL A 129 10.58 11.77 0.65
C VAL A 129 11.37 13.00 0.25
N SER A 130 11.53 13.26 -1.06
CA SER A 130 12.29 14.42 -1.54
C SER A 130 11.61 15.74 -1.17
N ASP A 131 10.28 15.78 -1.21
CA ASP A 131 9.49 16.93 -0.78
C ASP A 131 9.54 17.09 0.74
N PHE A 132 9.36 16.00 1.50
CA PHE A 132 9.50 16.00 2.95
C PHE A 132 10.89 16.50 3.38
N ALA A 133 11.98 16.04 2.76
CA ALA A 133 13.33 16.48 3.10
C ALA A 133 13.57 18.00 2.90
N LYS A 134 12.71 18.72 2.16
CA LYS A 134 12.78 20.19 2.01
C LYS A 134 12.17 20.94 3.20
N ARG A 135 11.23 20.34 3.93
CA ARG A 135 10.44 20.97 5.00
C ARG A 135 11.22 21.19 6.32
N ALA A 136 10.72 22.01 7.23
CA ALA A 136 11.30 22.17 8.59
C ALA A 136 11.26 20.85 9.39
N LYS A 137 12.01 20.73 10.50
CA LYS A 137 11.88 19.54 11.36
C LYS A 137 10.46 19.51 11.96
N VAL A 138 9.80 18.35 11.89
CA VAL A 138 8.46 18.14 12.45
C VAL A 138 8.51 17.21 13.68
N LYS A 139 7.40 17.11 14.40
CA LYS A 139 7.21 16.22 15.57
C LYS A 139 6.36 15.01 15.16
N TYR A 140 6.00 14.14 16.10
CA TYR A 140 4.99 13.08 15.93
C TYR A 140 5.21 12.08 14.77
N LEU A 141 6.45 11.85 14.35
CA LEU A 141 6.74 10.88 13.29
C LEU A 141 6.54 9.45 13.76
N GLU A 142 6.98 9.12 14.98
CA GLU A 142 6.93 7.73 15.43
C GLU A 142 5.49 7.27 15.69
N GLU A 143 4.65 8.20 16.11
CA GLU A 143 3.26 8.00 16.49
C GLU A 143 2.45 7.57 15.25
N PHE A 144 2.42 8.38 14.19
CA PHE A 144 1.69 8.03 12.97
C PHE A 144 2.33 6.90 12.17
N TYR A 145 3.67 6.88 12.07
CA TYR A 145 4.38 5.89 11.25
C TYR A 145 4.78 4.63 12.02
N SER A 146 4.19 4.40 13.20
CA SER A 146 4.15 3.08 13.83
C SER A 146 3.23 2.12 13.08
N TYR A 147 2.31 2.66 12.28
CA TYR A 147 1.38 1.91 11.44
C TYR A 147 1.91 1.80 10.01
N ASP A 148 2.15 0.57 9.54
CA ASP A 148 2.71 0.28 8.21
C ASP A 148 1.90 0.86 7.03
N PHE A 149 0.63 1.22 7.27
CA PHE A 149 -0.26 1.81 6.27
C PHE A 149 -0.29 3.35 6.30
N ALA A 150 0.50 4.00 7.16
CA ALA A 150 0.66 5.45 7.16
C ALA A 150 1.46 5.93 5.93
N LYS A 151 1.08 7.07 5.37
CA LYS A 151 1.66 7.62 4.14
C LYS A 151 2.41 8.90 4.42
N LEU A 152 3.66 9.01 3.96
CA LEU A 152 4.50 10.17 4.26
C LEU A 152 3.89 11.47 3.74
N GLU A 153 3.31 11.42 2.54
CA GLU A 153 2.61 12.55 1.92
C GLU A 153 1.43 13.09 2.72
N ASN A 154 0.82 12.27 3.58
CA ASN A 154 -0.35 12.65 4.39
C ASN A 154 0.03 13.22 5.76
N TYR A 155 1.33 13.33 6.11
CA TYR A 155 1.78 13.81 7.44
C TYR A 155 1.04 15.06 7.94
N ASP A 156 0.94 16.09 7.09
CA ASP A 156 0.31 17.37 7.50
C ASP A 156 -1.19 17.24 7.71
N ARG A 157 -1.83 16.35 6.95
CA ARG A 157 -3.26 16.05 7.12
C ARG A 157 -3.49 15.26 8.40
N TYR A 158 -2.61 14.31 8.75
CA TYR A 158 -2.69 13.58 10.02
C TYR A 158 -2.61 14.52 11.22
N VAL A 159 -1.60 15.40 11.25
CA VAL A 159 -1.44 16.39 12.34
C VAL A 159 -2.66 17.28 12.43
N LYS A 160 -3.09 17.86 11.30
CA LYS A 160 -4.24 18.76 11.27
C LYS A 160 -5.52 18.07 11.76
N TYR A 161 -5.80 16.88 11.25
CA TYR A 161 -6.99 16.12 11.62
C TYR A 161 -7.00 15.76 13.11
N MET A 162 -5.89 15.24 13.63
CA MET A 162 -5.77 14.89 15.03
C MET A 162 -5.93 16.11 15.95
N ASP A 163 -5.35 17.26 15.58
CA ASP A 163 -5.49 18.51 16.34
C ASP A 163 -6.93 19.06 16.32
N GLU A 164 -7.67 18.88 15.22
CA GLU A 164 -9.05 19.38 15.06
C GLU A 164 -10.11 18.44 15.67
N VAL A 165 -9.93 17.13 15.52
CA VAL A 165 -10.93 16.11 15.87
C VAL A 165 -10.63 15.44 17.22
N GLY A 166 -9.35 15.25 17.55
CA GLY A 166 -8.94 14.58 18.80
C GLY A 166 -9.04 13.05 18.79
N ASP A 167 -9.13 12.43 17.61
CA ASP A 167 -9.04 10.97 17.46
C ASP A 167 -7.62 10.46 17.79
N ASP A 168 -7.51 9.17 18.14
CA ASP A 168 -6.20 8.52 18.32
C ASP A 168 -5.42 8.42 16.99
N GLU A 169 -4.13 8.07 17.07
CA GLU A 169 -3.24 8.08 15.92
C GLU A 169 -3.58 7.02 14.87
N GLU A 170 -4.07 5.84 15.26
CA GLU A 170 -4.48 4.80 14.32
C GLU A 170 -5.71 5.26 13.55
N THR A 171 -6.73 5.71 14.28
CA THR A 171 -7.98 6.22 13.71
C THR A 171 -7.73 7.42 12.79
N THR A 172 -6.86 8.35 13.20
CA THR A 172 -6.43 9.48 12.38
C THR A 172 -5.81 9.01 11.05
N VAL A 173 -4.86 8.08 11.10
CA VAL A 173 -4.20 7.58 9.88
C VAL A 173 -5.21 6.91 8.95
N ILE A 174 -6.12 6.09 9.50
CA ILE A 174 -7.17 5.41 8.72
C ILE A 174 -8.09 6.45 8.06
N LYS A 175 -8.66 7.37 8.83
CA LYS A 175 -9.66 8.33 8.32
C LYS A 175 -9.06 9.28 7.27
N VAL A 176 -7.85 9.78 7.49
CA VAL A 176 -7.16 10.65 6.51
C VAL A 176 -6.74 9.89 5.26
N ASN A 177 -6.31 8.62 5.37
CA ASN A 177 -6.04 7.79 4.19
C ASN A 177 -7.30 7.52 3.36
N LEU A 178 -8.46 7.47 4.02
CA LEU A 178 -9.76 7.32 3.37
C LEU A 178 -10.37 8.64 2.90
N ASP A 179 -9.65 9.75 3.03
CA ASP A 179 -10.10 11.11 2.68
C ASP A 179 -11.32 11.60 3.49
N LEU A 180 -11.58 11.02 4.68
CA LEU A 180 -12.69 11.41 5.57
C LEU A 180 -12.47 12.77 6.28
N ASP A 181 -11.28 13.37 6.14
CA ASP A 181 -11.00 14.78 6.48
C ASP A 181 -11.46 15.76 5.39
N LYS A 182 -11.94 15.26 4.24
CA LYS A 182 -12.50 16.07 3.15
C LYS A 182 -14.02 15.95 3.14
N SER A 183 -14.67 16.91 2.48
CA SER A 183 -16.12 16.86 2.30
C SER A 183 -16.54 15.72 1.36
N PRO A 184 -17.61 14.97 1.66
CA PRO A 184 -18.11 13.92 0.78
C PRO A 184 -18.44 14.43 -0.63
N TYR A 185 -18.16 13.61 -1.64
CA TYR A 185 -18.32 13.93 -3.06
C TYR A 185 -17.43 15.07 -3.59
N GLN A 186 -16.60 15.71 -2.75
CA GLN A 186 -15.62 16.70 -3.18
C GLN A 186 -14.26 16.04 -3.36
N ASP A 187 -13.56 16.41 -4.44
CA ASP A 187 -12.24 15.85 -4.80
C ASP A 187 -12.20 14.30 -4.81
N ALA A 188 -13.35 13.66 -5.05
CA ALA A 188 -13.46 12.21 -5.04
C ALA A 188 -12.57 11.57 -6.11
N ILE A 189 -11.93 10.47 -5.75
CA ILE A 189 -10.98 9.77 -6.59
C ILE A 189 -11.73 8.87 -7.57
N LYS A 190 -11.42 8.98 -8.86
CA LYS A 190 -11.97 8.08 -9.87
C LYS A 190 -11.31 6.71 -9.76
N VAL A 191 -12.12 5.68 -9.56
CA VAL A 191 -11.69 4.28 -9.49
C VAL A 191 -12.05 3.55 -10.77
N THR A 192 -11.06 2.89 -11.37
CA THR A 192 -11.25 2.12 -12.61
C THR A 192 -10.99 0.62 -12.43
N ASP A 193 -10.53 0.21 -11.24
CA ASP A 193 -10.28 -1.18 -10.92
C ASP A 193 -11.59 -1.99 -10.87
N LYS A 194 -11.57 -3.19 -11.47
CA LYS A 194 -12.72 -4.11 -11.56
C LYS A 194 -12.58 -5.33 -10.66
N THR A 195 -11.67 -5.28 -9.68
CA THR A 195 -11.50 -6.36 -8.70
C THR A 195 -12.60 -6.33 -7.63
N LYS A 196 -12.78 -7.46 -6.94
CA LYS A 196 -13.70 -7.58 -5.80
C LYS A 196 -13.38 -6.70 -4.59
N LEU A 197 -12.15 -6.15 -4.52
CA LEU A 197 -11.72 -5.26 -3.45
C LEU A 197 -11.84 -3.77 -3.83
N VAL A 198 -12.42 -3.46 -4.99
CA VAL A 198 -12.69 -2.08 -5.40
C VAL A 198 -13.51 -1.34 -4.34
N LEU A 199 -13.06 -0.16 -3.92
CA LEU A 199 -13.81 0.69 -2.99
C LEU A 199 -14.65 1.68 -3.79
N ALA A 200 -15.96 1.68 -3.58
CA ALA A 200 -16.88 2.69 -4.10
C ALA A 200 -17.64 3.29 -2.91
N ASN A 201 -17.40 4.56 -2.65
CA ASN A 201 -18.01 5.29 -1.54
C ASN A 201 -17.95 6.78 -1.86
N LYS A 202 -18.40 7.67 -0.97
CA LYS A 202 -18.49 9.11 -1.25
C LYS A 202 -17.17 9.80 -1.61
N HIS A 203 -16.02 9.14 -1.39
CA HIS A 203 -14.68 9.61 -1.74
C HIS A 203 -14.06 8.87 -2.93
N HIS A 204 -14.70 7.81 -3.44
CA HIS A 204 -14.23 6.95 -4.52
C HIS A 204 -15.35 6.60 -5.51
N TYR A 205 -15.27 7.08 -6.77
CA TYR A 205 -16.34 6.93 -7.75
C TYR A 205 -15.93 6.13 -9.00
N LEU A 206 -16.85 5.34 -9.57
CA LEU A 206 -16.60 4.39 -10.66
C LEU A 206 -16.74 5.01 -12.07
N GLY A 207 -17.53 6.07 -12.23
CA GLY A 207 -17.82 6.69 -13.53
C GLY A 207 -18.89 5.96 -14.34
N LYS A 208 -19.44 6.60 -15.37
CA LYS A 208 -20.59 6.08 -16.15
C LYS A 208 -20.22 4.88 -17.02
N GLU A 209 -18.98 4.85 -17.50
CA GLU A 209 -18.43 3.80 -18.34
C GLU A 209 -18.01 2.54 -17.58
N TYR A 210 -18.07 2.56 -16.25
CA TYR A 210 -17.71 1.41 -15.44
C TYR A 210 -18.78 0.33 -15.51
N ILE A 211 -18.37 -0.79 -16.11
CA ILE A 211 -19.13 -2.04 -16.18
C ILE A 211 -18.19 -3.14 -15.68
N PRO A 212 -18.55 -3.87 -14.62
CA PRO A 212 -17.70 -4.94 -14.09
C PRO A 212 -17.60 -6.10 -15.08
N ASN A 213 -16.49 -6.84 -14.99
CA ASN A 213 -16.27 -7.99 -15.88
C ASN A 213 -17.13 -9.18 -15.43
N ASN A 214 -17.49 -10.05 -16.39
CA ASN A 214 -18.15 -11.33 -16.13
C ASN A 214 -19.48 -11.23 -15.36
N LEU A 215 -20.35 -10.27 -15.72
CA LEU A 215 -21.71 -10.22 -15.20
C LEU A 215 -22.51 -11.46 -15.63
N THR A 216 -23.30 -12.00 -14.70
CA THR A 216 -24.21 -13.12 -14.94
C THR A 216 -25.49 -12.93 -14.14
N SER A 217 -26.60 -13.49 -14.62
CA SER A 217 -27.88 -13.46 -13.92
C SER A 217 -27.89 -14.44 -12.75
N ILE A 218 -28.61 -14.07 -11.69
CA ILE A 218 -28.92 -14.98 -10.59
C ILE A 218 -30.15 -15.80 -10.99
N PRO A 219 -30.15 -17.14 -10.85
CA PRO A 219 -31.32 -17.95 -11.15
C PRO A 219 -32.53 -17.57 -10.26
N GLN A 220 -33.73 -17.49 -10.85
CA GLN A 220 -34.97 -17.04 -10.21
C GLN A 220 -35.28 -17.73 -8.86
N LYS A 221 -34.91 -19.00 -8.69
CA LYS A 221 -35.11 -19.73 -7.42
C LYS A 221 -34.31 -19.17 -6.23
N TYR A 222 -33.39 -18.25 -6.47
CA TYR A 222 -32.56 -17.60 -5.45
C TYR A 222 -32.87 -16.12 -5.30
N THR A 223 -33.84 -15.58 -6.05
CA THR A 223 -34.23 -14.18 -6.01
C THR A 223 -35.61 -14.03 -5.39
N ILE A 224 -35.88 -12.85 -4.82
CA ILE A 224 -37.23 -12.50 -4.37
C ILE A 224 -38.19 -12.43 -5.56
N ASP A 225 -39.43 -12.88 -5.36
CA ASP A 225 -40.51 -12.88 -6.36
C ASP A 225 -40.17 -13.54 -7.72
N GLY A 226 -39.08 -14.30 -7.79
CA GLY A 226 -38.61 -14.93 -9.01
C GLY A 226 -38.03 -13.96 -10.05
N ASP A 227 -37.48 -12.81 -9.64
CA ASP A 227 -36.82 -11.88 -10.57
C ASP A 227 -35.68 -12.55 -11.34
N ASP A 228 -35.66 -12.39 -12.67
CA ASP A 228 -34.61 -12.89 -13.57
C ASP A 228 -33.64 -11.81 -14.05
N ASN A 229 -33.85 -10.55 -13.66
CA ASN A 229 -33.03 -9.42 -14.08
C ASN A 229 -31.90 -9.11 -13.10
N THR A 230 -31.98 -9.59 -11.86
CA THR A 230 -30.91 -9.46 -10.88
C THR A 230 -29.63 -10.15 -11.38
N LYS A 231 -28.55 -9.37 -11.43
CA LYS A 231 -27.23 -9.79 -11.90
C LYS A 231 -26.16 -9.58 -10.83
N GLY A 232 -24.99 -10.15 -11.05
CA GLY A 232 -23.78 -9.85 -10.30
C GLY A 232 -22.56 -10.39 -11.04
N THR A 233 -21.36 -10.12 -10.55
CA THR A 233 -20.18 -10.79 -11.11
C THR A 233 -20.27 -12.30 -10.88
N LYS A 234 -19.83 -13.11 -11.85
CA LYS A 234 -19.92 -14.57 -11.78
C LYS A 234 -19.36 -15.16 -10.47
N GLU A 235 -18.22 -14.63 -10.01
CA GLU A 235 -17.59 -15.07 -8.76
C GLU A 235 -18.51 -14.81 -7.55
N ALA A 236 -19.11 -13.63 -7.47
CA ALA A 236 -19.98 -13.28 -6.35
C ALA A 236 -21.35 -13.98 -6.43
N VAL A 237 -21.90 -14.18 -7.63
CA VAL A 237 -23.13 -14.97 -7.83
C VAL A 237 -22.92 -16.42 -7.38
N ASP A 238 -21.81 -17.06 -7.77
CA ASP A 238 -21.49 -18.41 -7.35
C ASP A 238 -21.34 -18.52 -5.82
N ALA A 239 -20.76 -17.50 -5.20
CA ALA A 239 -20.63 -17.42 -3.74
C ALA A 239 -21.99 -17.24 -3.05
N ALA A 240 -22.85 -16.36 -3.57
CA ALA A 240 -24.19 -16.12 -3.05
C ALA A 240 -25.03 -17.40 -3.10
N ILE A 241 -25.00 -18.12 -4.24
CA ILE A 241 -25.71 -19.40 -4.39
C ILE A 241 -25.22 -20.42 -3.36
N LYS A 242 -23.90 -20.56 -3.17
CA LYS A 242 -23.34 -21.49 -2.16
C LYS A 242 -23.79 -21.13 -0.75
N MET A 243 -23.82 -19.84 -0.42
CA MET A 243 -24.27 -19.35 0.87
C MET A 243 -25.76 -19.63 1.10
N ILE A 244 -26.60 -19.34 0.10
CA ILE A 244 -28.04 -19.59 0.15
C ILE A 244 -28.34 -21.09 0.30
N GLU A 245 -27.66 -21.95 -0.47
CA GLU A 245 -27.81 -23.40 -0.36
C GLU A 245 -27.34 -23.94 1.00
N ALA A 246 -26.37 -23.30 1.65
CA ALA A 246 -25.98 -23.67 3.01
C ALA A 246 -27.03 -23.24 4.03
N ALA A 247 -27.56 -22.03 3.95
CA ALA A 247 -28.66 -21.56 4.80
C ALA A 247 -29.90 -22.48 4.65
N LYS A 248 -30.21 -22.89 3.41
CA LYS A 248 -31.31 -23.80 3.11
C LYS A 248 -31.20 -25.16 3.78
N LYS A 249 -29.99 -25.70 3.92
CA LYS A 249 -29.75 -26.96 4.66
C LYS A 249 -30.07 -26.84 6.15
N GLU A 250 -30.07 -25.63 6.68
CA GLU A 250 -30.47 -25.31 8.05
C GLU A 250 -31.95 -24.88 8.14
N GLY A 251 -32.74 -25.07 7.07
CA GLY A 251 -34.17 -24.75 7.04
C GLY A 251 -34.49 -23.26 6.80
N LEU A 252 -33.50 -22.45 6.45
CA LEU A 252 -33.65 -21.01 6.21
C LEU A 252 -33.97 -20.70 4.75
N ASN A 253 -34.76 -19.67 4.50
CA ASN A 253 -35.16 -19.23 3.17
C ASN A 253 -34.51 -17.87 2.83
N LEU A 254 -33.21 -17.90 2.57
CA LEU A 254 -32.43 -16.72 2.20
C LEU A 254 -32.52 -16.47 0.68
N LEU A 255 -32.82 -15.23 0.29
CA LEU A 255 -33.01 -14.82 -1.11
C LEU A 255 -32.22 -13.53 -1.42
N VAL A 256 -31.93 -13.30 -2.69
CA VAL A 256 -31.37 -12.04 -3.19
C VAL A 256 -32.51 -11.11 -3.64
N ASN A 257 -32.52 -9.90 -3.13
CA ASN A 257 -33.46 -8.84 -3.50
C ASN A 257 -32.89 -7.89 -4.56
N SER A 258 -31.59 -7.59 -4.51
CA SER A 258 -30.94 -6.72 -5.50
C SER A 258 -29.47 -7.10 -5.68
N GLY A 259 -28.91 -6.78 -6.84
CA GLY A 259 -27.53 -7.08 -7.22
C GLY A 259 -26.91 -5.93 -8.00
N TYR A 260 -26.29 -6.22 -9.14
CA TYR A 260 -25.71 -5.22 -10.04
C TYR A 260 -26.75 -4.18 -10.47
N ARG A 261 -26.40 -2.90 -10.34
CA ARG A 261 -27.18 -1.75 -10.80
C ARG A 261 -26.27 -0.86 -11.62
N SER A 262 -26.64 -0.57 -12.87
CA SER A 262 -25.80 0.27 -13.72
C SER A 262 -25.76 1.72 -13.23
N TYR A 263 -24.82 2.51 -13.76
CA TYR A 263 -24.78 3.95 -13.50
C TYR A 263 -26.13 4.61 -13.83
N THR A 264 -26.68 4.31 -15.01
CA THR A 264 -27.94 4.89 -15.49
C THR A 264 -29.10 4.50 -14.58
N ASP A 265 -29.20 3.24 -14.17
CA ASP A 265 -30.28 2.80 -13.27
C ASP A 265 -30.18 3.47 -11.89
N GLN A 266 -28.97 3.71 -11.38
CA GLN A 266 -28.77 4.46 -10.13
C GLN A 266 -29.13 5.94 -10.29
N GLU A 267 -28.86 6.55 -11.44
CA GLU A 267 -29.26 7.92 -11.77
C GLU A 267 -30.79 8.06 -11.84
N GLU A 268 -31.47 7.12 -12.51
CA GLU A 268 -32.93 7.05 -12.54
C GLU A 268 -33.52 6.84 -11.15
N THR A 269 -32.91 5.96 -10.33
CA THR A 269 -33.31 5.76 -8.93
C THR A 269 -33.19 7.07 -8.15
N TYR A 270 -32.03 7.73 -8.24
CA TYR A 270 -31.79 9.00 -7.55
C TYR A 270 -32.83 10.07 -7.94
N ASN A 271 -33.04 10.27 -9.23
CA ASN A 271 -34.00 11.27 -9.75
C ASN A 271 -35.44 10.94 -9.33
N THR A 272 -35.80 9.65 -9.30
CA THR A 272 -37.11 9.20 -8.82
C THR A 272 -37.33 9.60 -7.36
N TYR A 273 -36.39 9.27 -6.46
CA TYR A 273 -36.50 9.64 -5.05
C TYR A 273 -36.43 11.15 -4.83
N LEU A 274 -35.65 11.88 -5.63
CA LEU A 274 -35.59 13.33 -5.58
C LEU A 274 -36.96 13.94 -5.92
N SER A 275 -37.63 13.44 -6.96
CA SER A 275 -38.96 13.90 -7.34
C SER A 275 -40.04 13.57 -6.30
N LEU A 276 -39.93 12.43 -5.61
CA LEU A 276 -40.94 11.97 -4.67
C LEU A 276 -40.78 12.57 -3.27
N TYR A 277 -39.54 12.73 -2.81
CA TYR A 277 -39.24 13.03 -1.40
C TYR A 277 -38.37 14.27 -1.21
N GLY A 278 -37.86 14.86 -2.28
CA GLY A 278 -37.05 16.09 -2.23
C GLY A 278 -35.58 15.87 -1.87
N GLU A 279 -34.82 16.96 -1.93
CA GLU A 279 -33.36 17.00 -1.81
C GLU A 279 -32.86 16.45 -0.46
N SER A 280 -33.50 16.87 0.64
CA SER A 280 -33.12 16.42 1.99
C SER A 280 -33.24 14.91 2.20
N TYR A 281 -34.14 14.25 1.48
CA TYR A 281 -34.28 12.79 1.53
C TYR A 281 -33.14 12.11 0.78
N VAL A 282 -32.89 12.53 -0.47
CA VAL A 282 -31.87 11.88 -1.31
C VAL A 282 -30.46 12.09 -0.77
N GLU A 283 -30.15 13.27 -0.23
CA GLU A 283 -28.84 13.53 0.38
C GLU A 283 -28.55 12.60 1.58
N ARG A 284 -29.59 12.21 2.31
CA ARG A 284 -29.47 11.35 3.49
C ARG A 284 -29.52 9.86 3.18
N PHE A 285 -30.26 9.46 2.14
CA PHE A 285 -30.66 8.06 1.96
C PHE A 285 -30.35 7.46 0.60
N VAL A 286 -29.96 8.26 -0.39
CA VAL A 286 -29.76 7.77 -1.76
C VAL A 286 -28.37 8.12 -2.25
N VAL A 287 -27.58 7.08 -2.53
CA VAL A 287 -26.23 7.24 -3.07
C VAL A 287 -26.31 7.76 -4.50
N LYS A 288 -25.44 8.72 -4.85
CA LYS A 288 -25.35 9.28 -6.21
C LYS A 288 -24.85 8.24 -7.22
N ALA A 289 -25.24 8.38 -8.48
CA ALA A 289 -24.71 7.53 -9.56
C ALA A 289 -23.18 7.61 -9.61
N GLY A 290 -22.51 6.47 -9.81
CA GLY A 290 -21.05 6.36 -9.74
C GLY A 290 -20.48 6.11 -8.35
N TYR A 291 -21.25 6.31 -7.28
CA TYR A 291 -20.80 6.12 -5.88
C TYR A 291 -21.41 4.87 -5.22
N SER A 292 -22.38 4.22 -5.87
CA SER A 292 -23.06 3.03 -5.37
C SER A 292 -22.24 1.77 -5.63
N GLU A 293 -21.99 0.97 -4.59
CA GLU A 293 -21.26 -0.30 -4.74
C GLU A 293 -22.03 -1.35 -5.55
N HIS A 294 -23.35 -1.21 -5.73
CA HIS A 294 -24.09 -2.06 -6.66
C HIS A 294 -23.52 -2.00 -8.09
N GLN A 295 -22.95 -0.87 -8.50
CA GLN A 295 -22.32 -0.74 -9.82
C GLN A 295 -21.07 -1.63 -9.96
N THR A 296 -20.46 -2.06 -8.85
CA THR A 296 -19.33 -3.01 -8.88
C THR A 296 -19.75 -4.43 -9.24
N GLY A 297 -21.04 -4.77 -9.11
CA GLY A 297 -21.56 -6.14 -9.26
C GLY A 297 -21.10 -7.11 -8.18
N TYR A 298 -20.47 -6.62 -7.11
CA TYR A 298 -20.06 -7.41 -5.93
C TYR A 298 -20.95 -7.17 -4.71
N ALA A 299 -21.85 -6.18 -4.76
CA ALA A 299 -22.80 -5.89 -3.68
C ALA A 299 -24.17 -6.52 -3.96
N PHE A 300 -24.78 -7.08 -2.92
CA PHE A 300 -26.07 -7.75 -2.98
C PHE A 300 -26.91 -7.36 -1.78
N ASP A 301 -28.18 -7.07 -2.03
CA ASP A 301 -29.19 -6.93 -0.99
C ASP A 301 -29.87 -8.28 -0.79
N PHE A 302 -29.89 -8.77 0.44
CA PHE A 302 -30.52 -10.03 0.80
C PHE A 302 -31.86 -9.82 1.51
N ALA A 303 -32.76 -10.79 1.35
CA ALA A 303 -34.07 -10.82 1.98
C ALA A 303 -34.36 -12.20 2.57
N SER A 304 -35.38 -12.26 3.44
CA SER A 304 -35.90 -13.48 4.00
C SER A 304 -37.22 -13.80 3.30
N GLY A 305 -37.36 -15.01 2.78
CA GLY A 305 -38.66 -15.49 2.32
C GLY A 305 -39.61 -15.87 3.46
N ASN A 306 -39.14 -15.80 4.72
CA ASN A 306 -39.92 -16.12 5.92
C ASN A 306 -40.32 -14.86 6.74
N SER A 307 -39.82 -13.67 6.38
CA SER A 307 -40.06 -12.43 7.12
C SER A 307 -40.02 -11.20 6.21
N ASN A 308 -41.00 -10.32 6.37
CA ASN A 308 -41.05 -9.03 5.66
C ASN A 308 -39.99 -8.03 6.16
N ILE A 309 -39.44 -8.23 7.36
CA ILE A 309 -38.37 -7.41 7.93
C ILE A 309 -37.13 -8.27 8.04
N PHE A 310 -36.17 -8.08 7.12
CA PHE A 310 -34.98 -8.92 7.04
C PHE A 310 -34.18 -8.91 8.34
N GLN A 311 -33.98 -7.74 8.96
CA GLN A 311 -33.23 -7.62 10.23
C GLN A 311 -33.79 -8.47 11.39
N ASN A 312 -35.10 -8.76 11.37
CA ASN A 312 -35.78 -9.54 12.42
C ASN A 312 -35.80 -11.05 12.10
N SER A 313 -35.24 -11.45 10.95
CA SER A 313 -35.31 -12.83 10.46
C SER A 313 -34.20 -13.71 11.01
N GLN A 314 -34.42 -15.03 10.99
CA GLN A 314 -33.38 -16.01 11.30
C GLN A 314 -32.28 -16.02 10.22
N GLU A 315 -32.64 -15.73 8.97
CA GLU A 315 -31.71 -15.61 7.83
C GLU A 315 -30.66 -14.51 8.08
N TYR A 316 -31.09 -13.34 8.54
CA TYR A 316 -30.18 -12.25 8.91
C TYR A 316 -29.22 -12.69 10.01
N GLN A 317 -29.74 -13.24 11.12
CA GLN A 317 -28.92 -13.70 12.23
C GLN A 317 -27.92 -14.79 11.82
N TRP A 318 -28.31 -15.66 10.89
CA TRP A 318 -27.43 -16.66 10.30
C TRP A 318 -26.35 -16.03 9.43
N MET A 319 -26.69 -15.05 8.59
CA MET A 319 -25.73 -14.36 7.72
C MET A 319 -24.67 -13.60 8.51
N ILE A 320 -25.03 -12.94 9.62
CA ILE A 320 -24.07 -12.26 10.50
C ILE A 320 -22.97 -13.22 10.97
N LYS A 321 -23.29 -14.49 11.20
CA LYS A 321 -22.35 -15.51 11.71
C LYS A 321 -21.62 -16.31 10.63
N ASN A 322 -22.08 -16.23 9.37
CA ASN A 322 -21.67 -17.18 8.34
C ASN A 322 -21.26 -16.54 7.01
N SER A 323 -21.68 -15.31 6.71
CA SER A 323 -21.46 -14.67 5.40
C SER A 323 -19.99 -14.62 4.99
N TYR A 324 -19.09 -14.35 5.95
CA TYR A 324 -17.64 -14.31 5.71
C TYR A 324 -17.05 -15.63 5.23
N LYS A 325 -17.65 -16.77 5.60
CA LYS A 325 -17.22 -18.11 5.17
C LYS A 325 -17.37 -18.29 3.65
N TYR A 326 -18.30 -17.55 3.06
CA TYR A 326 -18.59 -17.54 1.63
C TYR A 326 -17.98 -16.33 0.90
N GLY A 327 -17.26 -15.46 1.61
CA GLY A 327 -16.56 -14.31 1.03
C GLY A 327 -17.36 -13.02 1.02
N PHE A 328 -18.48 -12.95 1.74
CA PHE A 328 -19.24 -11.71 1.96
C PHE A 328 -18.87 -11.06 3.28
N CYS A 329 -18.68 -9.75 3.28
CA CYS A 329 -18.65 -8.95 4.51
C CYS A 329 -20.00 -8.24 4.69
N TYR A 330 -20.34 -7.99 5.95
CA TYR A 330 -21.47 -7.14 6.28
C TYR A 330 -21.06 -5.68 6.10
N ARG A 331 -21.62 -5.03 5.08
CA ARG A 331 -21.02 -3.83 4.49
C ARG A 331 -21.26 -2.56 5.29
N PHE A 332 -22.46 -2.40 5.85
CA PHE A 332 -22.88 -1.19 6.57
C PHE A 332 -23.36 -1.56 7.99
N LEU A 333 -22.39 -1.78 8.87
CA LEU A 333 -22.59 -1.99 10.30
C LEU A 333 -22.87 -0.66 11.02
N ARG A 334 -23.75 -0.68 12.01
CA ARG A 334 -24.09 0.51 12.81
C ARG A 334 -22.88 1.10 13.54
N SER A 335 -21.95 0.25 14.00
CA SER A 335 -20.71 0.68 14.65
C SER A 335 -19.70 1.30 13.69
N LYS A 336 -19.96 1.30 12.37
CA LYS A 336 -19.04 1.77 11.33
C LYS A 336 -19.63 2.91 10.50
N GLU A 337 -20.73 3.52 10.92
CA GLU A 337 -21.37 4.62 10.20
C GLU A 337 -20.43 5.83 10.01
N GLU A 338 -19.57 6.13 10.99
CA GLU A 338 -18.59 7.23 10.88
C GLU A 338 -17.51 6.99 9.83
N ILE A 339 -17.21 5.73 9.51
CA ILE A 339 -16.16 5.37 8.53
C ILE A 339 -16.77 5.15 7.15
N THR A 340 -17.92 4.48 7.09
CA THR A 340 -18.61 4.17 5.82
C THR A 340 -19.39 5.36 5.28
N GLU A 341 -19.74 6.31 6.16
CA GLU A 341 -20.65 7.43 5.93
C GLU A 341 -22.04 7.01 5.41
N ILE A 342 -22.39 5.74 5.56
CA ILE A 342 -23.67 5.15 5.19
C ILE A 342 -24.28 4.58 6.46
N ARG A 343 -25.57 4.89 6.67
CA ARG A 343 -26.33 4.36 7.81
C ARG A 343 -26.35 2.83 7.77
N HIS A 344 -26.63 2.22 8.92
CA HIS A 344 -26.83 0.79 9.00
C HIS A 344 -27.88 0.25 8.00
N GLU A 345 -27.48 -0.75 7.21
CA GLU A 345 -28.35 -1.42 6.22
C GLU A 345 -28.32 -2.93 6.41
N ALA A 346 -29.32 -3.49 7.10
CA ALA A 346 -29.35 -4.90 7.48
C ALA A 346 -29.28 -5.90 6.31
N TRP A 347 -29.70 -5.48 5.12
CA TRP A 347 -29.79 -6.31 3.93
C TRP A 347 -28.51 -6.28 3.08
N HIS A 348 -27.63 -5.29 3.25
CA HIS A 348 -26.56 -5.01 2.28
C HIS A 348 -25.26 -5.74 2.63
N PHE A 349 -24.85 -6.66 1.75
CA PHE A 349 -23.62 -7.46 1.90
C PHE A 349 -22.74 -7.32 0.67
N ARG A 350 -21.42 -7.31 0.90
CA ARG A 350 -20.42 -7.06 -0.13
C ARG A 350 -19.49 -8.25 -0.28
N TYR A 351 -19.41 -8.81 -1.49
CA TYR A 351 -18.44 -9.85 -1.81
C TYR A 351 -17.04 -9.26 -1.95
N VAL A 352 -16.11 -9.78 -1.15
CA VAL A 352 -14.69 -9.39 -1.11
C VAL A 352 -13.76 -10.61 -1.27
N GLY A 353 -14.34 -11.81 -1.40
CA GLY A 353 -13.64 -13.08 -1.41
C GLY A 353 -13.32 -13.59 -0.01
N THR A 354 -13.16 -14.90 0.12
CA THR A 354 -13.08 -15.59 1.43
C THR A 354 -11.88 -15.18 2.28
N LYS A 355 -10.74 -14.84 1.67
CA LYS A 355 -9.54 -14.38 2.41
C LYS A 355 -9.79 -13.03 3.08
N ALA A 356 -10.26 -12.04 2.32
CA ALA A 356 -10.54 -10.71 2.85
C ALA A 356 -11.68 -10.74 3.86
N ALA A 357 -12.79 -11.43 3.54
CA ALA A 357 -13.95 -11.51 4.43
C ALA A 357 -13.59 -12.12 5.80
N LYS A 358 -12.74 -13.15 5.84
CA LYS A 358 -12.25 -13.73 7.11
C LYS A 358 -11.41 -12.77 7.95
N ILE A 359 -10.59 -11.94 7.30
CA ILE A 359 -9.79 -10.92 8.00
C ILE A 359 -10.73 -9.85 8.55
N MET A 360 -11.65 -9.35 7.72
CA MET A 360 -12.63 -8.34 8.11
C MET A 360 -13.52 -8.81 9.26
N ASP A 361 -13.98 -10.06 9.25
CA ASP A 361 -14.77 -10.65 10.32
C ASP A 361 -13.96 -10.78 11.62
N LYS A 362 -12.73 -11.30 11.54
CA LYS A 362 -11.86 -11.49 12.71
C LYS A 362 -11.43 -10.19 13.37
N GLU A 363 -11.17 -9.15 12.57
CA GLU A 363 -10.67 -7.85 13.02
C GLU A 363 -11.79 -6.80 13.12
N GLU A 364 -13.04 -7.19 12.89
CA GLU A 364 -14.23 -6.33 12.94
C GLU A 364 -14.10 -5.07 12.06
N LEU A 365 -13.61 -5.23 10.84
CA LEU A 365 -13.31 -4.14 9.91
C LEU A 365 -14.45 -3.88 8.92
N SER A 366 -14.71 -2.61 8.63
CA SER A 366 -15.39 -2.19 7.40
C SER A 366 -14.52 -2.44 6.16
N LEU A 367 -15.11 -2.34 4.97
CA LEU A 367 -14.34 -2.46 3.73
C LEU A 367 -13.32 -1.31 3.62
N GLU A 368 -13.68 -0.12 4.06
CA GLU A 368 -12.79 1.04 4.12
C GLU A 368 -11.56 0.78 5.00
N GLU A 369 -11.75 0.32 6.23
CA GLU A 369 -10.63 0.02 7.14
C GLU A 369 -9.74 -1.09 6.56
N TYR A 370 -10.35 -2.14 5.98
CA TYR A 370 -9.60 -3.19 5.30
C TYR A 370 -8.82 -2.64 4.09
N TYR A 371 -9.43 -1.75 3.32
CA TYR A 371 -8.81 -1.14 2.15
C TYR A 371 -7.58 -0.31 2.56
N ALA A 372 -7.73 0.57 3.55
CA ALA A 372 -6.64 1.38 4.08
C ALA A 372 -5.52 0.52 4.67
N LYS A 373 -5.85 -0.53 5.43
CA LYS A 373 -4.86 -1.38 6.12
C LYS A 373 -4.17 -2.38 5.21
N TYR A 374 -4.83 -2.90 4.18
CA TYR A 374 -4.36 -4.09 3.45
C TYR A 374 -4.30 -3.96 1.93
N VAL A 375 -4.98 -2.98 1.34
CA VAL A 375 -5.04 -2.82 -0.13
C VAL A 375 -4.18 -1.66 -0.59
N GLU A 376 -4.26 -0.51 0.08
CA GLU A 376 -3.65 0.75 -0.37
C GLU A 376 -2.25 1.02 0.22
N LYS A 377 -1.53 -0.04 0.61
CA LYS A 377 -0.20 0.01 1.26
C LYS A 377 0.90 0.60 0.38
#